data_AF-A0A8D9GX60-F1
#
_entry.id   AF-A0A8D9GX60-F1
#
_cell.length_a   1.000
_cell.length_b   1.000
_cell.length_c   1.000
_cell.angle_alpha   90.00
_cell.angle_beta   90.00
_cell.angle_gamma   90.00
#
_symmetry.space_group_name_H-M   'P 1'
#
loop_
_entity.id
_entity.type
_entity.pdbx_description
1 polymer ?
#
loop_
_entity_poly.entity_id
_entity_poly.type
_entity_poly.pdbx_seq_one_letter_code
_entity_poly.pdbx_strand_id
1 'polypeptide(L)'
;MKRPMEDVYGTDAVEGYNKGKMETTEHYRALLRLAKEQRQSESEWNDASSKVNSIAAHMELLDAIIKAEGKFDLVAELETLTAQHCEAEAELGAVKVIDPDWCKLHEKWMLDD
;
A
#
# COMPACT_ATOMS: atom_id res chain seq x y z
N MET A 1 34.53 -1.73 -35.40
CA MET A 1 33.98 -2.96 -34.78
C MET A 1 33.66 -2.59 -33.34
N LYS A 2 32.40 -2.64 -32.91
CA LYS A 2 32.07 -2.32 -31.51
C LYS A 2 32.72 -3.37 -30.61
N ARG A 3 33.38 -2.96 -29.51
CA ARG A 3 33.95 -3.85 -28.51
C ARG A 3 32.88 -4.05 -27.42
N PRO A 4 32.15 -5.18 -27.42
CA PRO A 4 30.98 -5.35 -26.54
C PRO A 4 31.32 -5.22 -25.06
N MET A 5 32.57 -5.53 -24.69
CA MET A 5 33.06 -5.41 -23.32
C MET A 5 33.26 -3.95 -22.88
N GLU A 6 33.65 -3.06 -23.78
CA GLU A 6 33.81 -1.62 -23.49
C GLU A 6 32.46 -0.92 -23.36
N ASP A 7 31.46 -1.32 -24.15
CA ASP A 7 30.10 -0.78 -24.04
C ASP A 7 29.43 -1.20 -22.71
N VAL A 8 29.74 -2.40 -22.21
CA VAL A 8 29.14 -2.96 -20.98
C VAL A 8 29.91 -2.53 -19.73
N TYR A 9 31.25 -2.55 -19.73
CA TYR A 9 32.07 -2.35 -18.53
C TYR A 9 33.06 -1.18 -18.63
N GLY A 10 33.04 -0.39 -19.71
CA GLY A 10 34.03 0.66 -19.90
C GLY A 10 35.39 0.14 -20.34
N THR A 11 36.34 1.06 -20.47
CA THR A 11 37.66 0.81 -21.08
C THR A 11 38.68 0.23 -20.09
N ASP A 12 38.44 0.35 -18.78
CA ASP A 12 39.28 -0.21 -17.73
C ASP A 12 38.48 -0.73 -16.51
N ALA A 13 39.19 -1.37 -15.58
CA ALA A 13 38.58 -2.01 -14.41
C ALA A 13 37.96 -0.99 -13.43
N VAL A 14 38.47 0.24 -13.36
CA VAL A 14 37.96 1.28 -12.47
C VAL A 14 36.64 1.83 -13.01
N GLU A 15 36.57 2.07 -14.32
CA GLU A 15 35.36 2.48 -15.02
C GLU A 15 34.25 1.42 -14.85
N GLY A 16 34.57 0.15 -15.06
CA GLY A 16 33.63 -0.96 -14.88
C GLY A 16 33.13 -1.13 -13.46
N TYR A 17 34.01 -0.98 -12.46
CA TYR A 17 33.63 -1.01 -11.07
C TYR A 17 32.69 0.14 -10.69
N ASN A 18 33.01 1.37 -11.10
CA ASN A 18 32.19 2.54 -10.80
C ASN A 18 30.81 2.45 -11.46
N LYS A 19 30.75 1.98 -12.71
CA LYS A 19 29.49 1.74 -13.43
C LYS A 19 28.63 0.69 -12.72
N GLY A 20 29.20 -0.47 -12.39
CA GLY A 20 28.46 -1.53 -11.69
C GLY A 20 27.97 -1.08 -10.30
N LYS A 21 28.78 -0.31 -9.57
CA LYS A 21 28.39 0.27 -8.27
C LYS A 21 27.21 1.24 -8.41
N MET A 22 27.21 2.08 -9.44
CA MET A 22 26.13 3.02 -9.74
C MET A 22 24.84 2.28 -10.08
N GLU A 23 24.88 1.35 -11.04
CA GLU A 23 23.73 0.53 -11.46
C GLU A 23 23.14 -0.28 -10.29
N THR A 24 24.00 -0.83 -9.42
CA THR A 24 23.56 -1.55 -8.21
C THR A 24 22.83 -0.62 -7.24
N THR A 25 23.39 0.58 -7.02
CA THR A 25 22.79 1.58 -6.13
C THR A 25 21.42 2.03 -6.65
N GLU A 26 21.33 2.28 -7.95
CA GLU A 26 20.09 2.64 -8.65
C GLU A 26 19.03 1.55 -8.53
N HIS A 27 19.41 0.29 -8.77
CA HIS A 27 18.52 -0.85 -8.63
C HIS A 27 17.95 -0.97 -7.21
N TYR A 28 18.78 -0.83 -6.17
CA TYR A 28 18.29 -0.85 -4.79
C TYR A 28 17.38 0.33 -4.44
N ARG A 29 17.65 1.54 -4.98
CA ARG A 29 16.76 2.69 -4.79
C ARG A 29 15.37 2.43 -5.38
N ALA A 30 15.30 1.87 -6.58
CA ALA A 30 14.06 1.50 -7.23
C ALA A 30 13.27 0.45 -6.41
N LEU A 31 13.95 -0.60 -5.90
CA LEU A 31 13.34 -1.59 -5.01
C LEU A 31 12.74 -0.95 -3.76
N LEU A 32 13.49 -0.05 -3.11
CA LEU A 32 13.03 0.62 -1.88
C LEU A 32 11.83 1.54 -2.14
N ARG A 33 11.77 2.21 -3.30
CA ARG A 33 10.62 3.04 -3.69
C ARG A 33 9.37 2.19 -3.89
N LEU A 34 9.45 1.12 -4.69
CA LEU A 34 8.32 0.20 -4.90
C LEU A 34 7.82 -0.43 -3.59
N ALA A 35 8.74 -0.89 -2.75
CA ALA A 35 8.40 -1.47 -1.45
C ALA A 35 7.73 -0.44 -0.51
N LYS A 36 8.15 0.83 -0.59
CA LYS A 36 7.53 1.91 0.20
C LYS A 36 6.12 2.22 -0.30
N GLU A 37 5.91 2.31 -1.59
CA GLU A 37 4.59 2.53 -2.20
C GLU A 37 3.61 1.42 -1.84
N GLN A 38 4.05 0.16 -1.96
CA GLN A 38 3.25 -0.99 -1.56
C GLN A 38 2.86 -0.90 -0.08
N ARG A 39 3.85 -0.73 0.81
CA ARG A 39 3.60 -0.65 2.26
C ARG A 39 2.66 0.50 2.61
N GLN A 40 2.79 1.64 1.94
CA GLN A 40 1.90 2.78 2.14
C GLN A 40 0.46 2.42 1.76
N SER A 41 0.25 1.81 0.60
CA SER A 41 -1.09 1.37 0.16
C SER A 41 -1.71 0.30 1.06
N GLU A 42 -0.89 -0.63 1.57
CA GLU A 42 -1.33 -1.64 2.54
C GLU A 42 -1.71 -0.99 3.87
N SER A 43 -0.96 0.00 4.33
CA SER A 43 -1.27 0.76 5.55
C SER A 43 -2.61 1.48 5.42
N GLU A 44 -2.84 2.18 4.31
CA GLU A 44 -4.10 2.89 4.05
C GLU A 44 -5.30 1.92 4.01
N TRP A 45 -5.11 0.75 3.38
CA TRP A 45 -6.13 -0.29 3.36
C TRP A 45 -6.41 -0.86 4.76
N ASN A 46 -5.37 -1.11 5.55
CA ASN A 46 -5.50 -1.60 6.92
C ASN A 46 -6.23 -0.60 7.82
N ASP A 47 -5.96 0.70 7.69
CA ASP A 47 -6.65 1.75 8.44
C ASP A 47 -8.14 1.80 8.09
N ALA A 48 -8.47 1.78 6.79
CA ALA A 48 -9.85 1.75 6.31
C ALA A 48 -10.58 0.46 6.76
N SER A 49 -9.92 -0.70 6.66
CA SER A 49 -10.46 -1.99 7.09
C SER A 49 -10.71 -2.02 8.60
N SER A 50 -9.78 -1.45 9.39
CA SER A 50 -9.93 -1.35 10.84
C SER A 50 -11.13 -0.50 11.23
N LYS A 51 -11.41 0.59 10.51
CA LYS A 51 -12.60 1.42 10.73
C LYS A 51 -13.89 0.64 10.49
N VAL A 52 -14.00 -0.09 9.36
CA VAL A 52 -15.16 -0.94 9.05
C VAL A 52 -15.38 -1.97 10.15
N ASN A 53 -14.33 -2.72 10.50
CA ASN A 53 -14.41 -3.79 11.50
C ASN A 53 -14.79 -3.26 12.90
N SER A 54 -14.29 -2.08 13.27
CA SER A 54 -14.62 -1.43 14.54
C SER A 54 -16.11 -1.04 14.60
N ILE A 55 -16.64 -0.44 13.52
CA ILE A 55 -18.07 -0.08 13.46
C ILE A 55 -18.94 -1.35 13.49
N ALA A 56 -18.57 -2.39 12.74
CA ALA A 56 -19.27 -3.67 12.76
C ALA A 56 -19.32 -4.29 14.17
N ALA A 57 -18.20 -4.29 14.89
CA ALA A 57 -18.13 -4.77 16.27
C ALA A 57 -19.02 -3.96 17.23
N HIS A 58 -19.07 -2.63 17.08
CA HIS A 58 -19.99 -1.80 17.85
C HIS A 58 -21.45 -2.11 17.54
N MET A 59 -21.81 -2.33 16.27
CA MET A 59 -23.17 -2.72 15.87
C MET A 59 -23.59 -4.05 16.51
N GLU A 60 -22.72 -5.06 16.48
CA GLU A 60 -22.99 -6.36 17.10
C GLU A 60 -23.22 -6.24 18.61
N LEU A 61 -22.39 -5.45 19.30
CA LEU A 61 -22.53 -5.21 20.73
C LEU A 61 -23.86 -4.51 21.05
N LEU A 62 -24.20 -3.47 20.29
CA LEU A 62 -25.40 -2.68 20.52
C LEU A 62 -26.68 -3.51 20.26
N ASP A 63 -26.69 -4.30 19.19
CA ASP A 63 -27.79 -5.23 18.88
C ASP A 63 -27.95 -6.29 19.99
N ALA A 64 -26.85 -6.82 20.53
CA ALA A 64 -26.89 -7.74 21.67
C ALA A 64 -27.48 -7.08 22.93
N ILE A 65 -27.12 -5.82 23.24
CA ILE A 65 -27.67 -5.06 24.36
C ILE A 65 -29.16 -4.82 24.19
N ILE A 66 -29.60 -4.39 22.99
CA ILE A 66 -31.02 -4.17 22.68
C ILE A 66 -31.83 -5.45 22.92
N LYS A 67 -31.33 -6.59 22.44
CA LYS A 67 -31.99 -7.90 22.60
C LYS A 67 -32.03 -8.39 24.05
N ALA A 68 -30.95 -8.18 24.81
CA ALA A 68 -30.84 -8.68 26.19
C ALA A 68 -31.58 -7.80 27.20
N GLU A 69 -31.50 -6.47 27.05
CA GLU A 69 -31.96 -5.51 28.06
C GLU A 69 -33.24 -4.76 27.65
N GLY A 70 -33.72 -4.94 26.42
CA GLY A 70 -34.91 -4.26 25.91
C GLY A 70 -34.72 -2.74 25.75
N LYS A 71 -33.47 -2.29 25.56
CA LYS A 71 -33.08 -0.88 25.40
C LYS A 71 -33.38 -0.35 23.99
N PHE A 72 -34.66 -0.28 23.64
CA PHE A 72 -35.11 0.19 22.32
C PHE A 72 -34.74 1.65 22.02
N ASP A 73 -34.36 2.43 23.04
CA ASP A 73 -33.80 3.78 22.90
C ASP A 73 -32.48 3.80 22.11
N LEU A 74 -31.75 2.67 22.06
CA LEU A 74 -30.51 2.52 21.29
C LEU A 74 -30.73 2.17 19.81
N VAL A 75 -31.97 1.93 19.37
CA VAL A 75 -32.25 1.57 17.96
C VAL A 75 -31.83 2.67 16.98
N ALA A 76 -32.04 3.94 17.34
CA ALA A 76 -31.60 5.08 16.51
C ALA A 76 -30.07 5.16 16.38
N GLU A 77 -29.33 4.76 17.42
CA GLU A 77 -27.87 4.68 17.38
C GLU A 77 -27.41 3.52 16.48
N LEU A 78 -28.09 2.37 16.53
CA LEU A 78 -27.83 1.24 15.62
C LEU A 78 -28.06 1.61 14.15
N GLU A 79 -29.13 2.33 13.84
CA GLU A 79 -29.40 2.83 12.48
C GLU A 79 -28.32 3.80 12.01
N THR A 80 -27.85 4.68 12.90
CA THR A 80 -26.76 5.62 12.62
C THR A 80 -25.45 4.88 12.33
N LEU A 81 -25.09 3.89 13.16
CA LEU A 81 -23.91 3.06 12.95
C LEU A 81 -24.01 2.25 11.65
N THR A 82 -25.20 1.78 11.29
CA THR A 82 -25.42 1.06 10.02
C THR A 82 -25.13 1.96 8.82
N ALA A 83 -25.58 3.21 8.85
CA ALA A 83 -25.26 4.18 7.81
C ALA A 83 -23.74 4.46 7.74
N GLN A 84 -23.09 4.66 8.89
CA GLN A 84 -21.64 4.86 8.97
C GLN A 84 -20.85 3.64 8.48
N HIS A 85 -21.34 2.42 8.72
CA HIS A 85 -20.74 1.19 8.22
C HIS A 85 -20.78 1.14 6.69
N CYS A 86 -21.93 1.44 6.08
CA CYS A 86 -22.06 1.52 4.62
C CYS A 86 -21.10 2.56 4.01
N GLU A 87 -20.97 3.73 4.64
CA GLU A 87 -20.00 4.75 4.21
C GLU A 87 -18.56 4.25 4.32
N ALA A 88 -18.19 3.62 5.45
CA ALA A 88 -16.86 3.08 5.67
C ALA A 88 -16.53 1.93 4.71
N GLU A 89 -17.49 1.06 4.37
CA GLU A 89 -17.31 0.02 3.36
C GLU A 89 -17.09 0.60 1.95
N ALA A 90 -17.79 1.67 1.62
CA ALA A 90 -17.59 2.37 0.35
C ALA A 90 -16.20 3.03 0.29
N GLU A 91 -15.74 3.65 1.39
CA GLU A 91 -14.38 4.17 1.54
C GLU A 91 -13.34 3.05 1.38
N LEU A 92 -13.51 1.93 2.08
CA LEU A 92 -12.61 0.76 1.99
C LEU A 92 -12.55 0.21 0.55
N GLY A 93 -13.70 0.11 -0.13
CA GLY A 93 -13.76 -0.34 -1.52
C GLY A 93 -13.07 0.61 -2.51
N ALA A 94 -12.88 1.88 -2.14
CA ALA A 94 -12.13 2.85 -2.93
C ALA A 94 -10.61 2.77 -2.71
N VAL A 95 -10.15 2.24 -1.57
CA VAL A 95 -8.73 2.05 -1.27
C VAL A 95 -8.18 0.86 -2.06
N LYS A 96 -7.16 1.12 -2.88
CA LYS A 96 -6.48 0.08 -3.66
C LYS A 96 -5.15 -0.27 -3.02
N VAL A 97 -4.97 -1.55 -2.70
CA VAL A 97 -3.65 -2.10 -2.42
C VAL A 97 -2.90 -2.20 -3.74
N ILE A 98 -1.74 -1.55 -3.81
CA ILE A 98 -0.90 -1.52 -5.01
C ILE A 98 -0.15 -2.85 -5.08
N ASP A 99 -0.26 -3.54 -6.21
CA ASP A 99 0.68 -4.59 -6.58
C ASP A 99 1.93 -3.93 -7.19
N PRO A 100 3.14 -4.11 -6.63
CA PRO A 100 4.34 -3.52 -7.18
C PRO A 100 4.52 -3.91 -8.65
N ASP A 101 4.59 -2.93 -9.53
CA ASP A 101 4.91 -3.18 -10.92
C ASP A 101 6.42 -3.40 -11.05
N TRP A 102 6.82 -4.65 -10.91
CA TRP A 102 8.22 -5.08 -11.03
C TRP A 102 8.82 -4.79 -12.41
N CYS A 103 8.00 -4.55 -13.45
CA CYS A 103 8.52 -4.16 -14.77
C CYS A 103 9.15 -2.75 -14.73
N LYS A 104 8.71 -1.89 -13.81
CA LYS A 104 9.23 -0.53 -13.62
C LYS A 104 10.61 -0.46 -13.00
N LEU A 105 11.13 -1.59 -12.52
CA LEU A 105 12.42 -1.66 -11.83
C LEU A 105 13.60 -1.18 -12.69
N HIS A 106 13.44 -1.22 -14.02
CA HIS A 106 14.45 -0.79 -14.99
C HIS A 106 14.12 0.57 -15.64
N GLU A 107 13.04 1.23 -15.21
CA GLU A 107 12.60 2.49 -15.82
C GLU A 107 13.35 3.69 -15.24
N LYS A 108 13.84 4.55 -16.15
CA LYS A 108 14.71 5.69 -15.80
C LYS A 108 14.07 6.70 -14.84
N TRP A 109 12.74 6.84 -14.80
CA TRP A 109 12.06 7.82 -13.95
C TRP A 109 11.96 7.38 -12.48
N MET A 110 12.23 6.11 -12.16
CA MET A 110 12.43 5.66 -10.77
C MET A 110 13.78 6.13 -10.20
N LEU A 111 14.63 6.74 -11.03
CA LEU A 111 16.00 7.13 -10.71
C LEU A 111 16.18 8.62 -10.40
N ASP A 112 15.17 9.46 -10.63
CA ASP A 112 15.25 10.90 -10.35
C ASP A 112 14.74 11.21 -8.93
N ASP A 113 15.50 12.04 -8.19
CA ASP A 113 15.18 12.54 -6.83
C ASP A 113 14.26 13.77 -6.86
#